data_AF-A0A8J8MNL3-F1
#
_entry.id   AF-A0A8J8MNL3-F1
#
_cell.length_a   1.000
_cell.length_b   1.000
_cell.length_c   1.000
_cell.angle_alpha   90.00
_cell.angle_beta   90.00
_cell.angle_gamma   90.00
#
_symmetry.space_group_name_H-M   'P 1'
#
loop_
_entity.id
_entity.type
_entity.pdbx_description
1 polymer ?
#
loop_
_entity_poly.entity_id
_entity_poly.type
_entity_poly.pdbx_seq_one_letter_code
_entity_poly.pdbx_strand_id
1 'polypeptide(L)'
;MKTKRKLTSKLLSMVLMLSMVFGTTVIATTVESRAASDKYIITAVYDNLDDEDMYIFANRLEYIGYIRDTVDTNVSYYSLRDYLQDSSIKTIYHTGHGGVGTISTADYTYSASDATVRAENVIIATCLTLRDTTWKSMFGSTAKNIMGYTNNSYDGTDDTVADWTGYYLGQGYSYLYSWYYANSPISSLNDRWCAYVREGNSIVTYAPSRSYASANQVRVAGLHGEMIKENVKVSQDLLMDERTFEDQFNSDKAITISPANNRNRMASMDFASAAAPVKANEVFLEKVTTSQSKAEEIAEAWLQDNGYSDKDITLDYVSAVEATVDDNEAMTVGYIVRYARHIDGLNIRSNGATDHVSLLINGEEIVHVSEMWSDFQVASNEAMTETKIMPVNRALTNAVSEISSQLKSGTVNFVAVNPCYSVVDGNIVPAYEFVDEQGTNAIVSAETGQFISVK
;
A
#
# COMPACT_ATOMS: atom_id res chain seq x y z
N MET A 1 -84.90 0.46 17.27
CA MET A 1 -84.87 -0.80 18.04
C MET A 1 -84.14 -1.86 17.22
N LYS A 2 -83.05 -2.45 17.76
CA LYS A 2 -82.47 -3.79 17.44
C LYS A 2 -82.04 -4.03 15.97
N THR A 3 -80.87 -4.53 15.59
CA THR A 3 -79.73 -5.17 16.29
C THR A 3 -78.56 -5.31 15.30
N LYS A 4 -77.34 -5.39 15.85
CA LYS A 4 -76.04 -5.68 15.23
C LYS A 4 -75.96 -7.07 14.55
N ARG A 5 -75.07 -7.23 13.55
CA ARG A 5 -73.94 -8.22 13.45
C ARG A 5 -73.30 -8.12 12.05
N LYS A 6 -72.06 -7.63 11.89
CA LYS A 6 -70.75 -8.31 11.95
C LYS A 6 -70.56 -9.45 10.92
N LEU A 7 -69.81 -9.15 9.85
CA LEU A 7 -68.84 -10.02 9.18
C LEU A 7 -67.59 -9.14 8.91
N THR A 8 -66.65 -9.09 9.85
CA THR A 8 -65.38 -9.85 9.87
C THR A 8 -64.42 -9.51 8.75
N SER A 9 -63.52 -8.59 9.11
CA SER A 9 -62.20 -8.33 8.55
C SER A 9 -61.35 -9.60 8.50
N LYS A 10 -61.02 -10.07 7.30
CA LYS A 10 -59.94 -11.07 7.11
C LYS A 10 -59.22 -10.96 5.77
N LEU A 11 -59.13 -9.76 5.20
CA LEU A 11 -58.39 -9.50 3.96
C LEU A 11 -57.46 -8.26 3.99
N LEU A 12 -57.20 -7.69 5.16
CA LEU A 12 -56.35 -6.49 5.29
C LEU A 12 -55.11 -6.69 6.20
N SER A 13 -54.72 -7.94 6.44
CA SER A 13 -53.50 -8.28 7.20
C SER A 13 -52.54 -9.19 6.42
N MET A 14 -52.73 -9.34 5.10
CA MET A 14 -51.87 -10.16 4.26
C MET A 14 -51.09 -9.38 3.19
N VAL A 15 -51.15 -8.04 3.25
CA VAL A 15 -50.38 -7.12 2.37
C VAL A 15 -49.37 -6.29 3.18
N LEU A 16 -49.27 -6.51 4.50
CA LEU A 16 -48.34 -5.79 5.39
C LEU A 16 -47.34 -6.70 6.12
N MET A 17 -47.15 -7.93 5.63
CA MET A 17 -46.15 -8.89 6.13
C MET A 17 -45.35 -9.51 4.98
N LEU A 18 -44.99 -8.71 3.97
CA LEU A 18 -44.09 -9.14 2.89
C LEU A 18 -43.20 -7.99 2.38
N SER A 19 -42.77 -7.10 3.27
CA SER A 19 -41.81 -6.03 2.98
C SER A 19 -40.78 -5.81 4.11
N MET A 20 -40.61 -6.80 5.00
CA MET A 20 -39.58 -6.84 6.04
C MET A 20 -38.58 -7.97 5.80
N VAL A 21 -37.99 -8.06 4.62
CA VAL A 21 -36.70 -8.74 4.38
C VAL A 21 -36.08 -7.99 3.20
N PHE A 22 -34.87 -7.45 3.36
CA PHE A 22 -34.17 -6.52 2.45
C PHE A 22 -34.65 -5.06 2.49
N GLY A 23 -34.59 -4.46 3.69
CA GLY A 23 -34.43 -3.02 3.80
C GLY A 23 -33.00 -2.63 3.45
N THR A 24 -32.67 -2.53 2.16
CA THR A 24 -31.58 -1.66 1.73
C THR A 24 -32.03 -0.24 2.01
N THR A 25 -31.71 0.27 3.21
CA THR A 25 -31.72 1.70 3.47
C THR A 25 -30.66 2.29 2.55
N VAL A 26 -31.08 2.74 1.36
CA VAL A 26 -30.27 3.64 0.56
C VAL A 26 -30.22 4.93 1.38
N ILE A 27 -29.20 5.07 2.21
CA ILE A 27 -28.78 6.37 2.71
C ILE A 27 -28.31 7.10 1.46
N ALA A 28 -29.22 7.80 0.79
CA ALA A 28 -28.86 8.86 -0.12
C ALA A 28 -28.18 9.90 0.77
N THR A 29 -26.86 9.80 0.91
CA THR A 29 -26.03 10.93 1.30
C THR A 29 -26.29 11.97 0.22
N THR A 30 -27.20 12.89 0.51
CA THR A 30 -27.23 14.18 -0.16
C THR A 30 -25.84 14.76 0.04
N VAL A 31 -25.01 14.63 -0.99
CA VAL A 31 -23.81 15.44 -1.17
C VAL A 31 -24.36 16.86 -1.31
N GLU A 32 -24.58 17.52 -0.17
CA GLU A 32 -24.79 18.95 -0.14
C GLU A 32 -23.61 19.54 -0.91
N SER A 33 -23.92 20.36 -1.92
CA SER A 33 -22.93 21.02 -2.74
C SER A 33 -22.06 21.92 -1.85
N ARG A 34 -20.97 21.35 -1.30
CA ARG A 34 -19.85 22.13 -0.81
C ARG A 34 -19.40 22.95 -2.01
N ALA A 35 -19.35 24.26 -1.87
CA ALA A 35 -18.73 25.11 -2.86
C ALA A 35 -17.30 24.59 -3.09
N ALA A 36 -17.06 23.95 -4.23
CA ALA A 36 -15.76 23.45 -4.65
C ALA A 36 -14.79 24.65 -4.76
N SER A 37 -13.90 24.82 -3.78
CA SER A 37 -12.90 25.89 -3.75
C SER A 37 -11.46 25.41 -3.68
N ASP A 38 -11.24 24.13 -3.40
CA ASP A 38 -9.91 23.59 -3.19
C ASP A 38 -9.27 23.23 -4.53
N LYS A 39 -8.12 23.85 -4.80
CA LYS A 39 -7.36 23.69 -6.03
C LYS A 39 -6.27 22.63 -5.89
N TYR A 40 -6.02 21.88 -6.97
CA TYR A 40 -4.89 20.97 -7.01
C TYR A 40 -4.05 21.11 -8.28
N ILE A 41 -2.78 20.70 -8.17
CA ILE A 41 -1.85 20.57 -9.28
C ILE A 41 -1.35 19.12 -9.30
N ILE A 42 -1.25 18.54 -10.50
CA ILE A 42 -0.54 17.28 -10.73
C ILE A 42 0.66 17.54 -11.62
N THR A 43 1.78 16.92 -11.28
CA THR A 43 3.04 17.09 -12.01
C THR A 43 3.76 15.77 -12.18
N ALA A 44 4.50 15.65 -13.28
CA ALA A 44 5.42 14.56 -13.56
C ALA A 44 6.71 15.10 -14.18
N VAL A 45 7.77 14.30 -14.18
CA VAL A 45 8.95 14.52 -15.02
C VAL A 45 8.95 13.48 -16.14
N TYR A 46 9.28 13.89 -17.37
CA TYR A 46 9.38 12.94 -18.47
C TYR A 46 10.67 12.12 -18.33
N ASP A 47 10.52 10.87 -17.92
CA ASP A 47 11.62 9.94 -17.66
C ASP A 47 11.45 8.58 -18.39
N ASN A 48 10.43 8.47 -19.24
CA ASN A 48 9.98 7.25 -19.92
C ASN A 48 9.43 6.16 -18.98
N LEU A 49 9.09 6.52 -17.75
CA LEU A 49 8.26 5.69 -16.88
C LEU A 49 6.78 6.03 -17.07
N ASP A 50 5.95 5.22 -16.41
CA ASP A 50 4.51 5.41 -16.35
C ASP A 50 4.14 6.60 -15.45
N ASP A 51 3.35 7.53 -15.97
CA ASP A 51 2.79 8.69 -15.25
C ASP A 51 1.28 8.56 -15.00
N GLU A 52 0.72 7.35 -15.15
CA GLU A 52 -0.72 7.08 -14.99
C GLU A 52 -1.23 7.43 -13.58
N ASP A 53 -0.44 7.19 -12.54
CA ASP A 53 -0.75 7.49 -11.14
C ASP A 53 -1.20 8.94 -10.91
N MET A 54 -0.57 9.92 -11.57
CA MET A 54 -0.96 11.32 -11.42
C MET A 54 -2.35 11.61 -12.01
N TYR A 55 -2.74 10.93 -13.09
CA TYR A 55 -4.09 11.05 -13.67
C TYR A 55 -5.12 10.30 -12.83
N ILE A 56 -4.77 9.13 -12.29
CA ILE A 56 -5.62 8.37 -11.36
C ILE A 56 -5.96 9.23 -10.14
N PHE A 57 -4.94 9.83 -9.51
CA PHE A 57 -5.13 10.69 -8.36
C PHE A 57 -5.98 11.92 -8.70
N ALA A 58 -5.72 12.56 -9.84
CA ALA A 58 -6.49 13.70 -10.33
C ALA A 58 -7.99 13.37 -10.47
N ASN A 59 -8.31 12.23 -11.08
CA ASN A 59 -9.70 11.79 -11.27
C ASN A 59 -10.41 11.60 -9.92
N ARG A 60 -9.71 11.07 -8.91
CA ARG A 60 -10.25 10.93 -7.55
C ARG A 60 -10.49 12.28 -6.89
N LEU A 61 -9.56 13.24 -7.03
CA LEU A 61 -9.72 14.60 -6.48
C LEU A 61 -10.91 15.33 -7.13
N GLU A 62 -11.06 15.24 -8.46
CA GLU A 62 -12.21 15.84 -9.16
C GLU A 62 -13.53 15.22 -8.75
N TYR A 63 -13.58 13.90 -8.54
CA TYR A 63 -14.77 13.20 -8.06
C TYR A 63 -15.24 13.72 -6.70
N ILE A 64 -14.31 14.12 -5.82
CA ILE A 64 -14.62 14.67 -4.49
C ILE A 64 -14.76 16.20 -4.49
N GLY A 65 -14.74 16.83 -5.67
CA GLY A 65 -15.05 18.24 -5.87
C GLY A 65 -13.87 19.20 -5.83
N TYR A 66 -12.63 18.72 -5.98
CA TYR A 66 -11.48 19.62 -6.16
C TYR A 66 -11.48 20.19 -7.58
N ILE A 67 -10.89 21.38 -7.74
CA ILE A 67 -10.72 22.04 -9.03
C ILE A 67 -9.28 21.88 -9.49
N ARG A 68 -9.10 21.31 -10.69
CA ARG A 68 -7.81 21.22 -11.34
C ARG A 68 -7.31 22.61 -11.68
N ASP A 69 -6.15 23.00 -11.15
CA ASP A 69 -5.49 24.23 -11.49
C ASP A 69 -4.52 24.02 -12.66
N THR A 70 -3.63 23.04 -12.54
CA THR A 70 -2.57 22.76 -13.53
C THR A 70 -2.28 21.26 -13.67
N VAL A 71 -1.91 20.85 -14.89
CA VAL A 71 -1.29 19.55 -15.22
C VAL A 71 0.04 19.86 -15.90
N ASP A 72 1.15 19.36 -15.34
CA ASP A 72 2.48 19.54 -15.92
C ASP A 72 3.22 18.20 -16.02
N THR A 73 3.18 17.57 -17.19
CA THR A 73 3.73 16.22 -17.41
C THR A 73 5.24 16.20 -17.63
N ASN A 74 5.90 17.37 -17.66
CA ASN A 74 7.34 17.44 -17.73
C ASN A 74 7.84 18.71 -17.02
N VAL A 75 7.62 18.72 -15.71
CA VAL A 75 7.79 19.90 -14.86
C VAL A 75 9.24 20.35 -14.84
N SER A 76 9.46 21.64 -15.08
CA SER A 76 10.79 22.25 -14.92
C SER A 76 11.06 22.60 -13.46
N TYR A 77 12.34 22.75 -13.11
CA TYR A 77 12.80 23.18 -11.79
C TYR A 77 12.06 24.42 -11.30
N TYR A 78 11.94 25.44 -12.15
CA TYR A 78 11.29 26.70 -11.77
C TYR A 78 9.77 26.54 -11.61
N SER A 79 9.12 25.74 -12.45
CA SER A 79 7.68 25.50 -12.34
C SER A 79 7.36 24.73 -11.06
N LEU A 80 8.11 23.65 -10.76
CA LEU A 80 7.92 22.88 -9.54
C LEU A 80 8.12 23.76 -8.29
N ARG A 81 9.16 24.59 -8.29
CA ARG A 81 9.39 25.57 -7.20
C ARG A 81 8.20 26.50 -7.03
N ASP A 82 7.71 27.09 -8.11
CA ASP A 82 6.64 28.07 -8.08
C ASP A 82 5.31 27.42 -7.63
N TYR A 83 5.04 26.18 -8.06
CA TYR A 83 3.90 25.38 -7.60
C TYR A 83 3.98 25.10 -6.10
N LEU A 84 5.11 24.58 -5.62
CA LEU A 84 5.31 24.30 -4.19
C LEU A 84 5.14 25.56 -3.34
N GLN A 85 5.52 26.73 -3.84
CA GLN A 85 5.41 28.02 -3.15
C GLN A 85 4.04 28.69 -3.25
N ASP A 86 3.10 28.14 -4.02
CA ASP A 86 1.76 28.72 -4.15
C ASP A 86 0.86 28.32 -2.96
N SER A 87 0.59 29.30 -2.09
CA SER A 87 -0.29 29.12 -0.93
C SER A 87 -1.77 28.99 -1.26
N SER A 88 -2.18 29.23 -2.52
CA SER A 88 -3.56 29.05 -2.98
C SER A 88 -3.88 27.61 -3.36
N ILE A 89 -2.85 26.75 -3.48
CA ILE A 89 -2.99 25.35 -3.85
C ILE A 89 -3.21 24.49 -2.61
N LYS A 90 -4.29 23.70 -2.64
CA LYS A 90 -4.63 22.76 -1.58
C LYS A 90 -3.74 21.52 -1.66
N THR A 91 -3.52 21.02 -2.88
CA THR A 91 -2.85 19.73 -3.09
C THR A 91 -1.92 19.76 -4.29
N ILE A 92 -0.71 19.26 -4.10
CA ILE A 92 0.21 18.94 -5.18
C ILE A 92 0.48 17.44 -5.13
N TYR A 93 0.36 16.78 -6.27
CA TYR A 93 0.84 15.42 -6.47
C TYR A 93 1.96 15.44 -7.51
N HIS A 94 3.09 14.86 -7.17
CA HIS A 94 4.26 14.76 -8.04
C HIS A 94 4.68 13.29 -8.20
N THR A 95 4.87 12.85 -9.45
CA THR A 95 5.33 11.51 -9.81
C THR A 95 6.59 11.56 -10.70
N GLY A 96 7.26 10.42 -10.86
CA GLY A 96 8.47 10.23 -11.66
C GLY A 96 9.70 9.84 -10.84
N HIS A 97 10.90 10.21 -11.29
CA HIS A 97 12.13 9.90 -10.59
C HIS A 97 12.45 10.87 -9.44
N GLY A 98 13.00 10.30 -8.38
CA GLY A 98 13.57 11.03 -7.25
C GLY A 98 14.97 10.52 -6.91
N GLY A 99 15.61 11.26 -6.01
CA GLY A 99 16.86 10.89 -5.37
C GLY A 99 16.78 11.24 -3.89
N VAL A 100 17.84 10.95 -3.15
CA VAL A 100 17.88 11.23 -1.71
C VAL A 100 17.67 12.73 -1.45
N GLY A 101 16.49 13.12 -0.96
CA GLY A 101 16.13 14.51 -0.67
C GLY A 101 15.88 15.37 -1.91
N THR A 102 15.70 14.77 -3.08
CA THR A 102 15.62 15.49 -4.36
C THR A 102 14.56 14.94 -5.30
N ILE A 103 13.99 15.82 -6.12
CA ILE A 103 13.02 15.49 -7.18
C ILE A 103 13.69 15.70 -8.55
N SER A 104 13.57 14.77 -9.49
CA SER A 104 14.01 15.01 -10.87
C SER A 104 13.04 15.94 -11.58
N THR A 105 13.57 16.83 -12.42
CA THR A 105 12.78 17.78 -13.23
C THR A 105 13.29 17.77 -14.67
N ALA A 106 12.54 18.38 -15.58
CA ALA A 106 12.84 18.38 -17.01
C ALA A 106 14.22 18.96 -17.37
N ASP A 107 14.69 19.93 -16.58
CA ASP A 107 15.91 20.70 -16.83
C ASP A 107 17.01 20.45 -15.78
N TYR A 108 16.67 20.10 -14.53
CA TYR A 108 17.63 19.84 -13.44
C TYR A 108 17.08 18.89 -12.36
N THR A 109 17.68 18.91 -11.17
CA THR A 109 17.18 18.24 -9.97
C THR A 109 16.76 19.30 -8.97
N TYR A 110 15.52 19.21 -8.45
CA TYR A 110 15.00 20.09 -7.41
C TYR A 110 15.34 19.53 -6.02
N SER A 111 16.21 20.23 -5.29
CA SER A 111 16.65 19.82 -3.96
C SER A 111 15.71 20.35 -2.89
N ALA A 112 15.46 19.55 -1.84
CA ALA A 112 14.77 20.00 -0.64
C ALA A 112 15.42 21.28 -0.06
N SER A 113 16.74 21.45 -0.16
CA SER A 113 17.44 22.66 0.33
C SER A 113 16.97 23.97 -0.30
N ASP A 114 16.35 23.90 -1.48
CA ASP A 114 15.88 25.05 -2.26
C ASP A 114 14.38 25.27 -2.08
N ALA A 115 13.73 24.45 -1.24
CA ALA A 115 12.29 24.42 -1.13
C ALA A 115 11.74 25.42 -0.11
N THR A 116 10.52 25.86 -0.37
CA THR A 116 9.65 26.50 0.61
C THR A 116 8.25 26.08 0.24
N VAL A 117 7.70 25.11 0.96
CA VAL A 117 6.41 24.51 0.64
C VAL A 117 5.31 25.34 1.29
N ARG A 118 4.44 25.92 0.48
CA ARG A 118 3.24 26.65 0.91
C ARG A 118 1.95 26.00 0.40
N ALA A 119 2.01 25.17 -0.63
CA ALA A 119 0.88 24.28 -0.92
C ALA A 119 0.51 23.48 0.34
N GLU A 120 -0.78 23.33 0.62
CA GLU A 120 -1.22 22.80 1.91
C GLU A 120 -0.83 21.32 2.08
N ASN A 121 -1.00 20.50 1.04
CA ASN A 121 -0.69 19.08 1.05
C ASN A 121 0.17 18.75 -0.17
N VAL A 122 1.34 18.19 0.03
CA VAL A 122 2.23 17.77 -1.06
C VAL A 122 2.49 16.28 -0.95
N ILE A 123 2.19 15.53 -2.01
CA ILE A 123 2.55 14.12 -2.17
C ILE A 123 3.64 14.05 -3.24
N ILE A 124 4.80 13.53 -2.84
CA ILE A 124 5.95 13.29 -3.70
C ILE A 124 6.08 11.77 -3.83
N ALA A 125 5.36 11.21 -4.80
CA ALA A 125 5.31 9.78 -5.12
C ALA A 125 6.54 9.39 -5.96
N THR A 126 7.73 9.71 -5.47
CA THR A 126 9.01 9.44 -6.14
C THR A 126 9.96 8.72 -5.19
N CYS A 127 10.81 7.85 -5.74
CA CYS A 127 11.76 7.05 -4.97
C CYS A 127 12.66 7.92 -4.08
N LEU A 128 12.99 7.42 -2.88
CA LEU A 128 14.05 7.93 -1.99
C LEU A 128 13.91 9.40 -1.55
N THR A 129 12.81 10.06 -1.86
CA THR A 129 12.76 11.53 -1.84
C THR A 129 12.60 12.08 -0.43
N LEU A 130 11.83 11.40 0.42
CA LEU A 130 11.66 11.79 1.82
C LEU A 130 12.61 11.02 2.75
N ARG A 131 13.92 11.25 2.62
CA ARG A 131 14.90 10.78 3.64
C ARG A 131 15.08 11.83 4.74
N ASP A 132 15.25 11.33 5.97
CA ASP A 132 15.26 12.08 7.23
C ASP A 132 15.79 13.51 7.14
N THR A 133 14.98 14.43 7.68
CA THR A 133 15.20 15.87 7.95
C THR A 133 15.24 16.85 6.77
N THR A 134 15.47 16.39 5.53
CA THR A 134 15.63 17.32 4.39
C THR A 134 14.39 18.15 4.08
N TRP A 135 13.23 17.51 3.92
CA TRP A 135 11.96 18.19 3.60
C TRP A 135 11.25 18.78 4.81
N LYS A 136 11.55 18.28 6.01
CA LYS A 136 10.92 18.70 7.26
C LYS A 136 11.06 20.21 7.53
N SER A 137 12.24 20.75 7.21
CA SER A 137 12.57 22.17 7.43
C SER A 137 12.00 23.11 6.36
N MET A 138 11.31 22.58 5.34
CA MET A 138 10.83 23.33 4.17
C MET A 138 9.38 23.81 4.30
N PHE A 139 8.76 23.59 5.45
CA PHE A 139 7.38 24.00 5.72
C PHE A 139 7.24 25.52 5.77
N GLY A 140 6.63 26.10 4.73
CA GLY A 140 6.15 27.47 4.70
C GLY A 140 4.88 27.66 5.53
N SER A 141 4.31 28.86 5.55
CA SER A 141 3.25 29.24 6.50
C SER A 141 1.96 28.43 6.39
N THR A 142 1.63 27.94 5.21
CA THR A 142 0.35 27.27 4.89
C THR A 142 0.48 25.75 4.72
N ALA A 143 1.69 25.21 4.59
CA ALA A 143 1.91 23.78 4.46
C ALA A 143 1.45 23.01 5.72
N LYS A 144 0.77 21.89 5.48
CA LYS A 144 0.26 20.97 6.48
C LYS A 144 0.89 19.59 6.37
N ASN A 145 1.08 19.08 5.15
CA ASN A 145 1.61 17.75 4.93
C ASN A 145 2.63 17.75 3.77
N ILE A 146 3.74 17.03 3.96
CA ILE A 146 4.65 16.60 2.88
C ILE A 146 4.80 15.09 3.03
N MET A 147 4.33 14.33 2.05
CA MET A 147 4.27 12.86 2.07
C MET A 147 4.99 12.27 0.87
N GLY A 148 5.43 11.03 0.97
CA GLY A 148 6.22 10.37 -0.06
C GLY A 148 7.00 9.18 0.48
N TYR A 149 8.04 8.76 -0.25
CA TYR A 149 8.79 7.55 0.05
C TYR A 149 10.19 7.82 0.60
N THR A 150 10.61 7.02 1.59
CA THR A 150 11.97 7.01 2.16
C THR A 150 12.92 6.10 1.38
N ASN A 151 12.37 5.20 0.54
CA ASN A 151 13.09 4.21 -0.25
C ASN A 151 12.49 4.09 -1.67
N ASN A 152 12.95 3.13 -2.46
CA ASN A 152 12.45 2.88 -3.82
C ASN A 152 10.95 2.52 -3.82
N SER A 153 10.17 3.18 -4.68
CA SER A 153 8.86 2.71 -5.14
C SER A 153 9.00 2.06 -6.54
N TYR A 154 7.98 1.36 -6.99
CA TYR A 154 7.99 0.65 -8.28
C TYR A 154 6.78 1.02 -9.12
N ASP A 155 6.94 1.03 -10.44
CA ASP A 155 5.87 1.37 -11.38
C ASP A 155 4.66 0.43 -11.20
N GLY A 156 3.46 0.97 -11.42
CA GLY A 156 2.17 0.32 -11.15
C GLY A 156 1.79 0.20 -9.66
N THR A 157 2.76 0.26 -8.75
CA THR A 157 2.45 0.30 -7.31
C THR A 157 1.93 1.69 -6.93
N ASP A 158 2.55 2.73 -7.48
CA ASP A 158 2.18 4.12 -7.26
C ASP A 158 0.76 4.43 -7.79
N ASP A 159 0.31 3.78 -8.87
CA ASP A 159 -1.08 3.85 -9.37
C ASP A 159 -2.11 3.40 -8.32
N THR A 160 -1.81 2.27 -7.67
CA THR A 160 -2.69 1.70 -6.63
C THR A 160 -2.73 2.63 -5.42
N VAL A 161 -1.58 3.20 -5.04
CA VAL A 161 -1.49 4.17 -3.93
C VAL A 161 -2.24 5.46 -4.26
N ALA A 162 -2.11 5.98 -5.48
CA ALA A 162 -2.84 7.14 -5.97
C ALA A 162 -4.36 6.89 -5.90
N ASP A 163 -4.82 5.76 -6.42
CA ASP A 163 -6.24 5.41 -6.41
C ASP A 163 -6.81 5.37 -4.99
N TRP A 164 -6.11 4.66 -4.10
CA TRP A 164 -6.56 4.45 -2.73
C TRP A 164 -6.45 5.70 -1.88
N THR A 165 -5.38 6.50 -2.03
CA THR A 165 -5.25 7.78 -1.34
C THR A 165 -6.44 8.68 -1.69
N GLY A 166 -6.75 8.81 -2.99
CA GLY A 166 -7.89 9.58 -3.45
C GLY A 166 -9.23 9.03 -2.98
N TYR A 167 -9.39 7.71 -2.94
CA TYR A 167 -10.57 7.04 -2.39
C TYR A 167 -10.79 7.38 -0.91
N TYR A 168 -9.77 7.25 -0.06
CA TYR A 168 -9.89 7.52 1.38
C TYR A 168 -10.14 9.01 1.67
N LEU A 169 -9.55 9.91 0.89
CA LEU A 169 -9.89 11.34 0.94
C LEU A 169 -11.38 11.58 0.66
N GLY A 170 -11.95 10.86 -0.32
CA GLY A 170 -13.38 10.91 -0.61
C GLY A 170 -14.30 10.37 0.49
N GLN A 171 -13.78 9.53 1.38
CA GLN A 171 -14.48 9.09 2.60
C GLN A 171 -14.33 10.08 3.77
N GLY A 172 -13.60 11.18 3.58
CA GLY A 172 -13.42 12.23 4.58
C GLY A 172 -12.25 11.99 5.54
N TYR A 173 -11.36 11.04 5.26
CA TYR A 173 -10.11 10.88 6.01
C TYR A 173 -9.15 12.05 5.74
N SER A 174 -8.22 12.30 6.67
CA SER A 174 -7.15 13.27 6.46
C SER A 174 -6.14 12.73 5.42
N TYR A 175 -5.29 13.62 4.88
CA TYR A 175 -4.21 13.21 3.97
C TYR A 175 -3.27 12.19 4.59
N LEU A 176 -2.89 12.36 5.86
CA LEU A 176 -2.01 11.44 6.56
C LEU A 176 -2.64 10.05 6.71
N TYR A 177 -3.91 9.97 7.13
CA TYR A 177 -4.62 8.69 7.22
C TYR A 177 -4.76 8.05 5.83
N SER A 178 -5.13 8.84 4.82
CA SER A 178 -5.31 8.35 3.45
C SER A 178 -3.99 7.81 2.89
N TRP A 179 -2.87 8.51 3.12
CA TRP A 179 -1.54 8.07 2.72
C TRP A 179 -1.11 6.80 3.45
N TYR A 180 -1.28 6.74 4.77
CA TYR A 180 -1.00 5.54 5.54
C TYR A 180 -1.84 4.34 5.06
N TYR A 181 -3.15 4.51 4.88
CA TYR A 181 -4.06 3.45 4.44
C TYR A 181 -3.82 3.00 3.00
N ALA A 182 -3.32 3.88 2.15
CA ALA A 182 -2.97 3.50 0.79
C ALA A 182 -1.68 2.66 0.73
N ASN A 183 -0.72 2.91 1.63
CA ASN A 183 0.60 2.28 1.62
C ASN A 183 0.70 1.02 2.49
N SER A 184 0.08 1.02 3.67
CA SER A 184 0.19 -0.08 4.64
C SER A 184 -0.30 -1.46 4.15
N PRO A 185 -1.25 -1.58 3.21
CA PRO A 185 -1.69 -2.88 2.72
C PRO A 185 -0.71 -3.49 1.69
N ILE A 186 0.04 -2.62 1.01
CA ILE A 186 0.94 -2.97 -0.07
C ILE A 186 2.25 -3.47 0.53
N SER A 187 2.57 -4.73 0.23
CA SER A 187 3.71 -5.40 0.86
C SER A 187 5.06 -4.72 0.56
N SER A 188 5.20 -4.11 -0.62
CA SER A 188 6.40 -3.41 -1.10
C SER A 188 6.54 -1.97 -0.60
N LEU A 189 5.51 -1.38 0.03
CA LEU A 189 5.53 0.05 0.42
C LEU A 189 5.33 0.30 1.92
N ASN A 190 4.87 -0.70 2.67
CA ASN A 190 4.51 -0.54 4.09
C ASN A 190 5.64 -0.07 5.01
N ASP A 191 6.91 -0.22 4.60
CA ASP A 191 8.12 0.07 5.36
C ASP A 191 8.78 1.40 4.97
N ARG A 192 8.32 2.00 3.89
CA ARG A 192 9.01 3.10 3.22
C ARG A 192 8.14 4.32 2.95
N TRP A 193 6.89 4.35 3.41
CA TRP A 193 6.13 5.59 3.42
C TRP A 193 6.64 6.53 4.52
N CYS A 194 6.53 7.83 4.28
CA CYS A 194 6.86 8.87 5.24
C CYS A 194 5.88 10.03 5.09
N ALA A 195 5.61 10.70 6.21
CA ALA A 195 4.84 11.93 6.25
C ALA A 195 5.48 12.91 7.24
N TYR A 196 5.77 14.12 6.76
CA TYR A 196 5.98 15.28 7.61
C TYR A 196 4.64 15.99 7.77
N VAL A 197 4.25 16.28 9.00
CA VAL A 197 2.90 16.78 9.34
C VAL A 197 3.05 17.94 10.30
N ARG A 198 2.32 19.03 10.04
CA ARG A 198 2.24 20.16 10.97
C ARG A 198 1.23 19.87 12.08
N GLU A 199 1.73 19.69 13.30
CA GLU A 199 0.93 19.57 14.51
C GLU A 199 1.17 20.77 15.43
N GLY A 200 0.24 21.72 15.42
CA GLY A 200 0.43 23.01 16.08
C GLY A 200 1.60 23.80 15.49
N ASN A 201 2.63 24.03 16.31
CA ASN A 201 3.85 24.76 15.92
C ASN A 201 5.03 23.86 15.56
N SER A 202 4.89 22.54 15.72
CA SER A 202 5.96 21.59 15.44
C SER A 202 5.69 20.83 14.15
N ILE A 203 6.77 20.31 13.55
CA ILE A 203 6.66 19.37 12.45
C ILE A 203 6.96 17.98 13.01
N VAL A 204 6.00 17.07 12.86
CA VAL A 204 6.13 15.68 13.27
C VAL A 204 6.39 14.84 12.03
N THR A 205 7.41 14.00 12.12
CA THR A 205 7.68 12.98 11.11
C THR A 205 7.00 11.70 11.55
N TYR A 206 6.18 11.09 10.70
CA TYR A 206 5.65 9.74 10.86
C TYR A 206 6.24 8.83 9.80
N ALA A 207 6.86 7.73 10.23
CA ALA A 207 7.39 6.71 9.33
C ALA A 207 7.48 5.36 10.04
N PRO A 208 7.43 4.23 9.31
CA PRO A 208 7.82 2.93 9.83
C PRO A 208 9.28 2.96 10.31
N SER A 209 9.57 2.26 11.40
CA SER A 209 10.95 2.05 11.85
C SER A 209 11.71 1.29 10.77
N ARG A 210 12.89 1.80 10.39
CA ARG A 210 13.75 1.18 9.35
C ARG A 210 14.30 -0.19 9.75
N SER A 211 14.06 -0.62 10.98
CA SER A 211 14.49 -1.92 11.49
C SER A 211 13.52 -3.00 11.04
N TYR A 212 13.46 -3.28 9.73
CA TYR A 212 12.88 -4.56 9.30
C TYR A 212 13.85 -5.66 9.71
N ALA A 213 13.41 -6.47 10.65
CA ALA A 213 13.73 -7.88 10.66
C ALA A 213 12.44 -8.58 10.23
N SER A 214 12.28 -8.88 8.94
CA SER A 214 11.26 -9.88 8.59
C SER A 214 11.62 -11.14 9.40
N ALA A 215 10.63 -11.88 9.93
CA ALA A 215 10.89 -13.09 10.71
C ALA A 215 11.78 -14.11 9.95
N ASN A 216 11.88 -13.96 8.62
CA ASN A 216 12.67 -14.80 7.71
C ASN A 216 13.89 -14.08 7.09
N GLN A 217 14.31 -12.90 7.59
CA GLN A 217 15.49 -12.23 7.06
C GLN A 217 16.75 -13.00 7.47
N VAL A 218 17.28 -13.80 6.55
CA VAL A 218 18.60 -14.37 6.70
C VAL A 218 19.60 -13.22 6.56
N ARG A 219 20.13 -12.73 7.69
CA ARG A 219 21.28 -11.81 7.69
C ARG A 219 22.50 -12.57 7.19
N VAL A 220 22.69 -12.60 5.87
CA VAL A 220 23.92 -13.14 5.28
C VAL A 220 24.93 -12.00 5.16
N ALA A 221 25.69 -11.74 6.23
CA ALA A 221 26.76 -10.78 6.18
C ALA A 221 27.93 -11.34 5.34
N GLY A 222 28.25 -10.68 4.22
CA GLY A 222 29.53 -10.87 3.52
C GLY A 222 29.53 -11.85 2.34
N LEU A 223 28.38 -12.16 1.74
CA LEU A 223 28.38 -12.84 0.44
C LEU A 223 28.65 -11.83 -0.68
N HIS A 224 29.81 -11.95 -1.31
CA HIS A 224 30.11 -11.20 -2.52
C HIS A 224 29.26 -11.75 -3.67
N GLY A 225 28.31 -10.95 -4.14
CA GLY A 225 27.56 -11.25 -5.37
C GLY A 225 28.38 -10.91 -6.62
N GLU A 226 28.29 -11.77 -7.64
CA GLU A 226 28.81 -11.49 -8.97
C GLU A 226 27.81 -10.62 -9.73
N MET A 227 28.32 -9.62 -10.47
CA MET A 227 27.48 -8.78 -11.31
C MET A 227 27.11 -9.55 -12.57
N ILE A 228 25.84 -9.93 -12.69
CA ILE A 228 25.32 -10.67 -13.85
C ILE A 228 24.74 -9.71 -14.89
N LYS A 229 24.20 -8.58 -14.43
CA LYS A 229 23.67 -7.49 -15.26
C LYS A 229 23.95 -6.17 -14.55
N GLU A 230 24.06 -5.08 -15.31
CA GLU A 230 24.43 -3.71 -14.87
C GLU A 230 24.14 -3.39 -13.40
N ASN A 231 22.89 -3.59 -12.98
CA ASN A 231 22.40 -3.24 -11.64
C ASN A 231 21.96 -4.45 -10.80
N VAL A 232 22.30 -5.67 -11.19
CA VAL A 232 21.93 -6.91 -10.48
C VAL A 232 23.17 -7.74 -10.16
N LYS A 233 23.43 -7.88 -8.87
CA LYS A 233 24.41 -8.81 -8.30
C LYS A 233 23.69 -10.01 -7.69
N VAL A 234 24.32 -11.17 -7.79
CA VAL A 234 23.76 -12.43 -7.28
C VAL A 234 24.87 -13.23 -6.62
N SER A 235 24.60 -13.80 -5.45
CA SER A 235 25.55 -14.69 -4.78
C SER A 235 25.88 -15.93 -5.62
N GLN A 236 27.11 -16.41 -5.50
CA GLN A 236 27.55 -17.62 -6.21
C GLN A 236 26.68 -18.84 -5.87
N ASP A 237 26.18 -18.91 -4.63
CA ASP A 237 25.31 -19.99 -4.18
C ASP A 237 23.99 -20.02 -4.97
N LEU A 238 23.37 -18.86 -5.21
CA LEU A 238 22.15 -18.77 -6.03
C LEU A 238 22.40 -19.09 -7.51
N LEU A 239 23.57 -18.71 -8.04
CA LEU A 239 23.97 -19.05 -9.40
C LEU A 239 24.16 -20.56 -9.63
N MET A 240 24.49 -21.28 -8.56
CA MET A 240 24.71 -22.73 -8.57
C MET A 240 23.52 -23.51 -7.99
N ASP A 241 22.45 -22.82 -7.58
CA ASP A 241 21.30 -23.44 -6.94
C ASP A 241 20.41 -24.17 -7.96
N GLU A 242 20.55 -25.49 -8.01
CA GLU A 242 19.76 -26.37 -8.88
C GLU A 242 18.46 -26.87 -8.21
N ARG A 243 18.14 -26.42 -6.98
CA ARG A 243 16.88 -26.79 -6.32
C ARG A 243 15.68 -26.25 -7.11
N THR A 244 14.59 -27.00 -7.10
CA THR A 244 13.30 -26.61 -7.70
C THR A 244 12.20 -26.33 -6.68
N PHE A 245 12.38 -26.72 -5.41
CA PHE A 245 11.35 -26.68 -4.36
C PHE A 245 10.01 -27.32 -4.78
N GLU A 246 10.03 -28.22 -5.76
CA GLU A 246 8.84 -28.85 -6.34
C GLU A 246 8.02 -29.61 -5.29
N ASP A 247 8.69 -30.16 -4.28
CA ASP A 247 8.08 -30.83 -3.13
C ASP A 247 7.31 -29.90 -2.18
N GLN A 248 7.51 -28.58 -2.29
CA GLN A 248 6.80 -27.57 -1.48
C GLN A 248 5.59 -26.97 -2.22
N PHE A 249 5.53 -27.07 -3.54
CA PHE A 249 4.40 -26.64 -4.35
C PHE A 249 3.37 -27.78 -4.42
N ASN A 250 2.64 -27.96 -3.32
CA ASN A 250 1.81 -29.15 -3.09
C ASN A 250 0.38 -29.05 -3.66
N SER A 251 0.09 -28.02 -4.46
CA SER A 251 -1.23 -27.86 -5.05
C SER A 251 -1.37 -28.76 -6.28
N ASP A 252 -1.80 -30.00 -6.06
CA ASP A 252 -2.31 -30.92 -7.11
C ASP A 252 -3.49 -30.34 -7.92
N LYS A 253 -3.88 -29.09 -7.66
CA LYS A 253 -5.08 -28.44 -8.15
C LYS A 253 -4.70 -27.03 -8.61
N ALA A 254 -5.09 -26.68 -9.83
CA ALA A 254 -5.01 -25.29 -10.26
C ALA A 254 -5.90 -24.42 -9.36
N ILE A 255 -5.29 -23.47 -8.64
CA ILE A 255 -6.00 -22.48 -7.82
C ILE A 255 -6.13 -21.22 -8.64
N THR A 256 -7.36 -20.91 -9.02
CA THR A 256 -7.69 -19.61 -9.60
C THR A 256 -8.18 -18.70 -8.49
N ILE A 257 -7.70 -17.47 -8.49
CA ILE A 257 -8.41 -16.43 -7.78
C ILE A 257 -9.59 -16.14 -8.68
N SER A 258 -10.81 -16.46 -8.23
CA SER A 258 -11.94 -15.81 -8.88
C SER A 258 -11.66 -14.34 -8.66
N PRO A 259 -11.44 -13.52 -9.72
CA PRO A 259 -11.45 -12.09 -9.52
C PRO A 259 -12.75 -11.91 -8.77
N ALA A 260 -12.67 -11.35 -7.57
CA ALA A 260 -13.86 -11.21 -6.77
C ALA A 260 -14.91 -10.55 -7.68
N ASN A 261 -16.13 -10.45 -7.19
CA ASN A 261 -16.74 -9.16 -7.45
C ASN A 261 -15.71 -8.12 -7.01
N ASN A 262 -14.87 -7.58 -7.92
CA ASN A 262 -13.91 -6.49 -7.71
C ASN A 262 -14.69 -5.18 -7.47
N ARG A 263 -15.93 -5.28 -6.98
CA ARG A 263 -16.27 -4.50 -5.81
C ARG A 263 -15.14 -4.78 -4.83
N ASN A 264 -14.22 -3.85 -4.70
CA ASN A 264 -13.78 -3.44 -3.39
C ASN A 264 -14.90 -3.72 -2.37
N ARG A 265 -14.91 -4.93 -1.82
CA ARG A 265 -15.13 -5.24 -0.44
C ARG A 265 -13.75 -5.01 0.22
N MET A 266 -13.02 -3.90 -0.04
CA MET A 266 -13.17 -2.76 0.88
C MET A 266 -14.60 -2.73 1.30
N ALA A 267 -14.94 -3.44 2.38
CA ALA A 267 -16.32 -3.68 2.69
C ALA A 267 -17.08 -2.36 2.45
N SER A 268 -18.26 -2.46 1.84
CA SER A 268 -19.38 -1.74 2.42
C SER A 268 -19.46 -2.15 3.90
N MET A 269 -18.44 -1.80 4.68
CA MET A 269 -18.51 -1.61 6.09
C MET A 269 -19.39 -0.38 6.09
N ASP A 270 -20.67 -0.64 6.31
CA ASP A 270 -21.39 0.08 7.32
C ASP A 270 -20.48 0.23 8.57
N PHE A 271 -19.42 1.04 8.50
CA PHE A 271 -18.87 1.74 9.64
C PHE A 271 -19.81 2.93 9.89
N ALA A 272 -21.07 2.59 10.13
CA ALA A 272 -22.01 3.46 10.80
C ALA A 272 -21.71 3.55 12.31
N SER A 273 -20.61 2.96 12.80
CA SER A 273 -20.17 3.15 14.17
C SER A 273 -18.66 2.99 14.34
N ALA A 274 -18.02 4.06 14.81
CA ALA A 274 -16.64 4.20 15.31
C ALA A 274 -15.56 4.22 14.21
N ALA A 275 -14.98 5.34 13.78
CA ALA A 275 -14.78 6.64 14.41
C ALA A 275 -15.20 7.79 13.47
N ALA A 276 -15.57 8.93 14.05
CA ALA A 276 -15.77 10.15 13.27
C ALA A 276 -14.51 10.44 12.42
N PRO A 277 -14.64 11.06 11.23
CA PRO A 277 -13.48 11.52 10.49
C PRO A 277 -12.60 12.37 11.42
N VAL A 278 -11.38 11.91 11.67
CA VAL A 278 -10.40 12.58 12.54
C VAL A 278 -10.24 14.00 12.01
N LYS A 279 -10.47 14.99 12.89
CA LYS A 279 -10.47 16.38 12.45
C LYS A 279 -9.05 16.77 12.06
N ALA A 280 -8.94 17.61 11.03
CA ALA A 280 -7.67 18.25 10.72
C ALA A 280 -7.10 18.92 11.99
N ASN A 281 -5.82 18.66 12.29
CA ASN A 281 -5.05 19.10 13.48
C ASN A 281 -5.15 18.24 14.77
N GLU A 282 -5.66 17.01 14.72
CA GLU A 282 -5.48 16.04 15.82
C GLU A 282 -4.17 15.26 15.64
N VAL A 283 -3.50 14.95 16.76
CA VAL A 283 -2.30 14.11 16.79
C VAL A 283 -2.64 12.78 16.13
N PHE A 284 -1.84 12.34 15.15
CA PHE A 284 -2.14 11.12 14.40
C PHE A 284 -2.17 9.87 15.28
N LEU A 285 -1.13 9.72 16.10
CA LEU A 285 -0.92 8.61 17.01
C LEU A 285 -0.21 9.12 18.26
N GLU A 286 -0.73 8.76 19.42
CA GLU A 286 -0.09 9.06 20.70
C GLU A 286 1.11 8.14 20.95
N LYS A 287 2.04 8.59 21.80
CA LYS A 287 3.18 7.77 22.24
C LYS A 287 2.68 6.53 22.98
N VAL A 288 3.25 5.37 22.63
CA VAL A 288 2.86 4.09 23.24
C VAL A 288 4.02 3.50 24.03
N THR A 289 3.69 2.74 25.07
CA THR A 289 4.64 1.87 25.80
C THR A 289 4.43 0.39 25.50
N THR A 290 3.42 0.06 24.71
CA THR A 290 3.14 -1.29 24.24
C THR A 290 4.36 -1.85 23.52
N SER A 291 4.71 -3.11 23.79
CA SER A 291 5.77 -3.80 23.07
C SER A 291 5.27 -4.35 21.73
N GLN A 292 6.18 -4.63 20.80
CA GLN A 292 5.84 -5.31 19.54
C GLN A 292 5.08 -6.63 19.78
N SER A 293 5.59 -7.48 20.69
CA SER A 293 4.94 -8.75 21.02
C SER A 293 3.54 -8.55 21.60
N LYS A 294 3.28 -7.45 22.33
CA LYS A 294 1.93 -7.17 22.82
C LYS A 294 1.00 -6.72 21.70
N ALA A 295 1.49 -5.97 20.72
CA ALA A 295 0.73 -5.62 19.52
C ALA A 295 0.38 -6.87 18.70
N GLU A 296 1.32 -7.82 18.56
CA GLU A 296 1.07 -9.13 17.96
C GLU A 296 -0.06 -9.87 18.68
N GLU A 297 -0.03 -9.96 20.01
CA GLU A 297 -1.11 -10.59 20.79
C GLU A 297 -2.48 -9.93 20.57
N ILE A 298 -2.53 -8.59 20.51
CA ILE A 298 -3.77 -7.84 20.26
C ILE A 298 -4.31 -8.17 18.87
N ALA A 299 -3.43 -8.22 17.87
CA ALA A 299 -3.80 -8.54 16.51
C ALA A 299 -4.28 -10.00 16.35
N GLU A 300 -3.59 -10.95 16.98
CA GLU A 300 -3.98 -12.36 17.00
C GLU A 300 -5.36 -12.57 17.65
N ALA A 301 -5.62 -11.88 18.77
CA ALA A 301 -6.93 -11.91 19.41
C ALA A 301 -8.02 -11.37 18.47
N TRP A 302 -7.76 -10.27 17.77
CA TRP A 302 -8.69 -9.72 16.79
C TRP A 302 -8.96 -10.70 15.64
N LEU A 303 -7.93 -11.37 15.10
CA LEU A 303 -8.10 -12.39 14.07
C LEU A 303 -8.99 -13.54 14.54
N GLN A 304 -8.77 -14.04 15.76
CA GLN A 304 -9.59 -15.11 16.35
C GLN A 304 -11.05 -14.67 16.47
N ASP A 305 -11.30 -13.46 16.99
CA ASP A 305 -12.65 -12.91 17.18
C ASP A 305 -13.38 -12.65 15.85
N ASN A 306 -12.65 -12.45 14.75
CA ASN A 306 -13.19 -12.18 13.41
C ASN A 306 -13.16 -13.42 12.48
N GLY A 307 -12.94 -14.62 13.04
CA GLY A 307 -13.06 -15.88 12.29
C GLY A 307 -11.93 -16.15 11.31
N TYR A 308 -10.73 -15.62 11.59
CA TYR A 308 -9.51 -15.88 10.84
C TYR A 308 -8.72 -17.09 11.38
N SER A 309 -9.12 -17.69 12.51
CA SER A 309 -8.40 -18.81 13.13
C SER A 309 -8.32 -20.08 12.28
N ASP A 310 -9.31 -20.30 11.41
CA ASP A 310 -9.39 -21.46 10.51
C ASP A 310 -9.01 -21.11 9.07
N LYS A 311 -8.54 -19.88 8.83
CA LYS A 311 -8.14 -19.41 7.51
C LYS A 311 -6.67 -19.66 7.27
N ASP A 312 -6.35 -19.67 5.98
CA ASP A 312 -5.04 -19.75 5.40
C ASP A 312 -4.28 -18.42 5.55
N ILE A 313 -4.05 -18.00 6.80
CA ILE A 313 -3.47 -16.70 7.17
C ILE A 313 -2.21 -16.87 8.04
N THR A 314 -1.15 -16.12 7.74
CA THR A 314 0.09 -16.10 8.52
C THR A 314 0.58 -14.69 8.76
N LEU A 315 1.24 -14.48 9.90
CA LEU A 315 1.90 -13.22 10.20
C LEU A 315 2.98 -12.95 9.13
N ASP A 316 2.85 -11.84 8.43
CA ASP A 316 3.78 -11.41 7.39
C ASP A 316 4.89 -10.53 7.99
N TYR A 317 4.50 -9.50 8.74
CA TYR A 317 5.45 -8.67 9.49
C TYR A 317 4.78 -7.88 10.60
N VAL A 318 5.63 -7.36 11.50
CA VAL A 318 5.28 -6.29 12.44
C VAL A 318 6.28 -5.16 12.32
N SER A 319 5.77 -3.94 12.19
CA SER A 319 6.60 -2.74 12.05
C SER A 319 6.16 -1.67 13.03
N ALA A 320 7.10 -1.15 13.80
CA ALA A 320 6.85 0.00 14.66
C ALA A 320 6.60 1.24 13.80
N VAL A 321 5.59 2.04 14.13
CA VAL A 321 5.43 3.38 13.59
C VAL A 321 6.11 4.34 14.55
N GLU A 322 7.07 5.11 14.04
CA GLU A 322 7.82 6.09 14.79
C GLU A 322 7.31 7.50 14.50
N ALA A 323 7.23 8.31 15.54
CA ALA A 323 7.02 9.74 15.45
C ALA A 323 8.27 10.50 15.92
N THR A 324 8.70 11.49 15.14
CA THR A 324 9.80 12.38 15.50
C THR A 324 9.32 13.82 15.47
N VAL A 325 9.16 14.42 16.65
CA VAL A 325 8.76 15.83 16.79
C VAL A 325 10.01 16.70 16.65
N ASP A 326 10.06 17.55 15.63
CA ASP A 326 11.23 18.38 15.32
C ASP A 326 12.53 17.53 15.28
N ASP A 327 13.63 17.95 15.89
CA ASP A 327 14.90 17.20 15.89
C ASP A 327 15.08 16.33 17.15
N ASN A 328 13.98 15.93 17.80
CA ASN A 328 14.03 15.09 19.00
C ASN A 328 14.28 13.61 18.67
N GLU A 329 14.44 12.80 19.71
CA GLU A 329 14.52 11.33 19.58
C GLU A 329 13.19 10.77 19.05
N ALA A 330 13.28 9.81 18.13
CA ALA A 330 12.13 9.09 17.61
C ALA A 330 11.44 8.31 18.74
N MET A 331 10.11 8.36 18.79
CA MET A 331 9.30 7.60 19.74
C MET A 331 8.35 6.68 19.00
N THR A 332 8.18 5.46 19.49
CA THR A 332 7.15 4.56 18.97
C THR A 332 5.77 5.09 19.34
N VAL A 333 4.91 5.23 18.33
CA VAL A 333 3.52 5.69 18.46
C VAL A 333 2.52 4.63 18.05
N GLY A 334 2.98 3.48 17.57
CA GLY A 334 2.11 2.36 17.26
C GLY A 334 2.85 1.23 16.57
N TYR A 335 2.10 0.21 16.17
CA TYR A 335 2.60 -0.92 15.40
C TYR A 335 1.64 -1.24 14.26
N ILE A 336 2.20 -1.51 13.09
CA ILE A 336 1.50 -2.15 11.98
C ILE A 336 1.73 -3.65 12.13
N VAL A 337 0.66 -4.42 12.32
CA VAL A 337 0.71 -5.88 12.30
C VAL A 337 0.00 -6.35 11.04
N ARG A 338 0.75 -6.93 10.11
CA ARG A 338 0.19 -7.44 8.85
C ARG A 338 0.27 -8.96 8.80
N TYR A 339 -0.83 -9.53 8.36
CA TYR A 339 -0.97 -10.92 7.99
C TYR A 339 -1.21 -11.02 6.49
N ALA A 340 -0.65 -12.05 5.88
CA ALA A 340 -0.85 -12.39 4.49
C ALA A 340 -1.51 -13.75 4.38
N ARG A 341 -2.14 -13.97 3.24
CA ARG A 341 -2.61 -15.29 2.86
C ARG A 341 -1.46 -16.21 2.47
N HIS A 342 -1.55 -17.48 2.87
CA HIS A 342 -0.62 -18.53 2.44
C HIS A 342 -1.37 -19.69 1.78
N ILE A 343 -0.69 -20.46 0.95
CA ILE A 343 -1.20 -21.71 0.38
C ILE A 343 -0.12 -22.76 0.63
N ASP A 344 -0.49 -23.93 1.15
CA ASP A 344 0.45 -25.01 1.49
C ASP A 344 1.60 -24.56 2.42
N GLY A 345 1.38 -23.56 3.25
CA GLY A 345 2.41 -22.97 4.11
C GLY A 345 3.32 -21.94 3.42
N LEU A 346 3.12 -21.65 2.14
CA LEU A 346 3.88 -20.68 1.35
C LEU A 346 3.13 -19.36 1.17
N ASN A 347 3.83 -18.24 1.34
CA ASN A 347 3.25 -16.90 1.18
C ASN A 347 2.83 -16.62 -0.27
N ILE A 348 1.77 -15.83 -0.44
CA ILE A 348 1.42 -15.24 -1.74
C ILE A 348 2.05 -13.85 -1.87
N ARG A 349 2.82 -13.63 -2.94
CA ARG A 349 3.56 -12.37 -3.23
C ARG A 349 3.08 -11.73 -4.53
N SER A 350 2.89 -10.40 -4.53
CA SER A 350 2.60 -9.62 -5.74
C SER A 350 3.01 -8.15 -5.55
N ASN A 351 3.15 -7.39 -6.65
CA ASN A 351 3.36 -5.93 -6.60
C ASN A 351 2.11 -5.17 -6.13
N GLY A 352 0.92 -5.72 -6.42
CA GLY A 352 -0.34 -5.13 -6.00
C GLY A 352 -0.72 -5.48 -4.57
N ALA A 353 -1.88 -5.00 -4.16
CA ALA A 353 -2.54 -5.47 -2.96
C ALA A 353 -2.83 -6.97 -3.08
N THR A 354 -2.14 -7.78 -2.28
CA THR A 354 -2.48 -9.19 -2.09
C THR A 354 -3.53 -9.34 -1.00
N ASP A 355 -4.12 -10.53 -0.90
CA ASP A 355 -4.95 -10.89 0.25
C ASP A 355 -4.17 -10.68 1.55
N HIS A 356 -4.72 -9.86 2.43
CA HIS A 356 -4.09 -9.43 3.67
C HIS A 356 -5.10 -9.01 4.73
N VAL A 357 -4.62 -8.98 5.98
CA VAL A 357 -5.20 -8.22 7.08
C VAL A 357 -4.07 -7.38 7.68
N SER A 358 -4.22 -6.07 7.72
CA SER A 358 -3.24 -5.13 8.27
C SER A 358 -3.89 -4.28 9.35
N LEU A 359 -3.38 -4.35 10.56
CA LEU A 359 -3.92 -3.63 11.71
C LEU A 359 -2.95 -2.55 12.16
N LEU A 360 -3.46 -1.34 12.40
CA LEU A 360 -2.73 -0.29 13.10
C LEU A 360 -3.11 -0.31 14.57
N ILE A 361 -2.12 -0.53 15.43
CA ILE A 361 -2.31 -0.63 16.87
C ILE A 361 -1.66 0.58 17.55
N ASN A 362 -2.43 1.31 18.35
CA ASN A 362 -1.95 2.37 19.22
C ASN A 362 -2.26 1.99 20.68
N GLY A 363 -1.23 1.72 21.47
CA GLY A 363 -1.42 1.34 22.86
C GLY A 363 -2.03 -0.06 22.95
N GLU A 364 -3.23 -0.15 23.50
CA GLU A 364 -4.02 -1.40 23.58
C GLU A 364 -5.18 -1.42 22.56
N GLU A 365 -5.28 -0.39 21.72
CA GLU A 365 -6.40 -0.20 20.81
C GLU A 365 -5.99 -0.45 19.35
N ILE A 366 -6.87 -1.14 18.62
CA ILE A 366 -6.79 -1.21 17.15
C ILE A 366 -7.47 0.05 16.63
N VAL A 367 -6.66 0.98 16.12
CA VAL A 367 -7.15 2.26 15.59
C VAL A 367 -7.51 2.17 14.10
N HIS A 368 -7.04 1.12 13.41
CA HIS A 368 -7.43 0.85 12.04
C HIS A 368 -7.24 -0.62 11.64
N VAL A 369 -8.06 -1.07 10.69
CA VAL A 369 -7.96 -2.37 10.00
C VAL A 369 -8.11 -2.15 8.50
N SER A 370 -7.13 -2.62 7.74
CA SER A 370 -7.21 -2.82 6.28
C SER A 370 -7.32 -4.31 6.00
N GLU A 371 -8.34 -4.71 5.27
CA GLU A 371 -8.63 -6.11 4.95
C GLU A 371 -8.92 -6.24 3.46
N MET A 372 -8.22 -7.16 2.81
CA MET A 372 -8.55 -7.66 1.48
C MET A 372 -8.46 -9.18 1.54
N TRP A 373 -9.57 -9.87 1.26
CA TRP A 373 -9.59 -11.33 1.34
C TRP A 373 -10.46 -11.89 0.22
N SER A 374 -9.83 -12.41 -0.83
CA SER A 374 -10.48 -12.92 -2.04
C SER A 374 -11.11 -14.30 -1.82
N ASP A 375 -11.98 -14.75 -2.71
CA ASP A 375 -12.46 -16.14 -2.72
C ASP A 375 -11.62 -16.97 -3.70
N PHE A 376 -11.00 -18.05 -3.23
CA PHE A 376 -10.26 -18.98 -4.10
C PHE A 376 -11.19 -20.01 -4.70
N GLN A 377 -11.11 -20.15 -6.02
CA GLN A 377 -11.76 -21.21 -6.76
C GLN A 377 -10.72 -22.24 -7.15
N VAL A 378 -10.82 -23.40 -6.52
CA VAL A 378 -10.06 -24.57 -6.90
C VAL A 378 -10.71 -25.14 -8.17
N ALA A 379 -9.99 -25.14 -9.29
CA ALA A 379 -10.49 -25.74 -10.53
C ALA A 379 -10.73 -27.23 -10.28
N SER A 380 -12.01 -27.62 -10.28
CA SER A 380 -12.43 -28.94 -9.78
C SER A 380 -11.90 -30.15 -10.58
N ASN A 381 -11.31 -29.97 -11.77
CA ASN A 381 -10.94 -31.08 -12.67
C ASN A 381 -9.70 -30.84 -13.55
N GLU A 382 -8.95 -29.75 -13.39
CA GLU A 382 -7.67 -29.58 -14.08
C GLU A 382 -6.56 -29.84 -13.05
N ALA A 383 -6.04 -31.07 -13.06
CA ALA A 383 -4.71 -31.29 -12.49
C ALA A 383 -3.77 -30.29 -13.17
N MET A 384 -2.95 -29.57 -12.40
CA MET A 384 -1.85 -28.83 -13.02
C MET A 384 -1.09 -29.84 -13.90
N THR A 385 -0.99 -29.54 -15.19
CA THR A 385 -0.31 -30.41 -16.15
C THR A 385 1.15 -30.49 -15.76
N GLU A 386 1.55 -31.47 -14.94
CA GLU A 386 2.91 -31.78 -14.48
C GLU A 386 3.89 -30.61 -14.75
N THR A 387 3.63 -29.47 -14.08
CA THR A 387 4.23 -28.23 -14.53
C THR A 387 5.68 -28.26 -14.09
N LYS A 388 6.58 -28.42 -15.06
CA LYS A 388 7.99 -28.59 -14.76
C LYS A 388 8.55 -27.31 -14.14
N ILE A 389 8.77 -27.35 -12.84
CA ILE A 389 9.41 -26.26 -12.10
C ILE A 389 10.87 -26.11 -12.55
N MET A 390 11.23 -24.89 -12.88
CA MET A 390 12.56 -24.51 -13.30
C MET A 390 13.51 -24.42 -12.09
N PRO A 391 14.75 -24.90 -12.20
CA PRO A 391 15.75 -24.68 -11.14
C PRO A 391 15.96 -23.18 -10.85
N VAL A 392 16.20 -22.86 -9.58
CA VAL A 392 16.40 -21.48 -9.07
C VAL A 392 17.36 -20.68 -9.95
N ASN A 393 18.54 -21.22 -10.22
CA ASN A 393 19.57 -20.52 -11.00
C ASN A 393 19.09 -20.11 -12.40
N ARG A 394 18.32 -20.98 -13.06
CA ARG A 394 17.82 -20.76 -14.42
C ARG A 394 16.66 -19.78 -14.43
N ALA A 395 15.76 -19.86 -13.44
CA ALA A 395 14.69 -18.88 -13.29
C ALA A 395 15.25 -17.48 -13.09
N LEU A 396 16.23 -17.31 -12.20
CA LEU A 396 16.90 -16.03 -11.98
C LEU A 396 17.63 -15.51 -13.23
N THR A 397 18.37 -16.39 -13.91
CA THR A 397 19.11 -16.03 -15.14
C THR A 397 18.17 -15.54 -16.25
N ASN A 398 16.98 -16.15 -16.37
CA ASN A 398 15.97 -15.70 -17.32
C ASN A 398 15.40 -14.33 -16.95
N ALA A 399 15.12 -14.10 -15.67
CA ALA A 399 14.49 -12.87 -15.19
C ALA A 399 15.45 -11.67 -15.07
N VAL A 400 16.77 -11.90 -14.98
CA VAL A 400 17.74 -10.85 -14.60
C VAL A 400 17.72 -9.59 -15.46
N SER A 401 17.46 -9.74 -16.77
CA SER A 401 17.41 -8.59 -17.68
C SER A 401 16.16 -7.73 -17.42
N GLU A 402 15.03 -8.39 -17.14
CA GLU A 402 13.77 -7.72 -16.83
C GLU A 402 13.85 -7.08 -15.44
N ILE A 403 14.35 -7.80 -14.42
CA ILE A 403 14.63 -7.23 -13.10
C ILE A 403 15.51 -5.97 -13.24
N SER A 404 16.63 -6.07 -13.96
CA SER A 404 17.54 -4.94 -14.16
C SER A 404 16.87 -3.74 -14.84
N SER A 405 15.88 -3.98 -15.71
CA SER A 405 15.14 -2.91 -16.38
C SER A 405 14.11 -2.22 -15.49
N GLN A 406 13.65 -2.91 -14.44
CA GLN A 406 12.65 -2.43 -13.49
C GLN A 406 13.28 -1.70 -12.28
N LEU A 407 14.60 -1.82 -12.11
CA LEU A 407 15.33 -1.10 -11.07
C LEU A 407 15.54 0.36 -11.49
N LYS A 408 14.74 1.27 -10.89
CA LYS A 408 14.84 2.72 -11.11
C LYS A 408 16.20 3.31 -10.71
N SER A 409 16.87 2.76 -9.69
CA SER A 409 18.23 3.15 -9.32
C SER A 409 18.93 2.12 -8.42
N GLY A 410 20.26 2.22 -8.34
CA GLY A 410 21.08 1.42 -7.43
C GLY A 410 21.45 0.04 -7.98
N THR A 411 21.99 -0.79 -7.09
CA THR A 411 22.32 -2.19 -7.39
C THR A 411 21.66 -3.06 -6.35
N VAL A 412 20.89 -4.06 -6.78
CA VAL A 412 20.40 -5.12 -5.88
C VAL A 412 21.42 -6.23 -5.79
N ASN A 413 21.56 -6.83 -4.61
CA ASN A 413 22.45 -7.96 -4.38
C ASN A 413 21.66 -9.13 -3.80
N PHE A 414 21.12 -9.99 -4.66
CA PHE A 414 20.35 -11.15 -4.24
C PHE A 414 21.27 -12.18 -3.59
N VAL A 415 20.94 -12.56 -2.36
CA VAL A 415 21.74 -13.47 -1.55
C VAL A 415 20.96 -14.69 -1.08
N ALA A 416 19.63 -14.65 -1.14
CA ALA A 416 18.76 -15.76 -0.74
C ALA A 416 17.58 -15.93 -1.71
N VAL A 417 16.94 -17.10 -1.63
CA VAL A 417 15.73 -17.45 -2.37
C VAL A 417 14.79 -18.24 -1.46
N ASN A 418 13.49 -17.96 -1.53
CA ASN A 418 12.44 -18.72 -0.87
C ASN A 418 11.36 -19.14 -1.88
N PRO A 419 10.78 -20.35 -1.77
CA PRO A 419 9.59 -20.69 -2.54
C PRO A 419 8.39 -19.87 -2.05
N CYS A 420 7.57 -19.43 -2.98
CA CYS A 420 6.34 -18.69 -2.71
C CYS A 420 5.32 -18.94 -3.81
N TYR A 421 4.10 -18.45 -3.63
CA TYR A 421 3.13 -18.35 -4.71
C TYR A 421 3.03 -16.90 -5.18
N SER A 422 2.65 -16.69 -6.44
CA SER A 422 2.33 -15.37 -6.97
C SER A 422 1.04 -15.38 -7.76
N VAL A 423 0.55 -14.19 -8.13
CA VAL A 423 -0.68 -14.01 -8.91
C VAL A 423 -0.32 -13.50 -10.30
N VAL A 424 -0.60 -14.30 -11.33
CA VAL A 424 -0.39 -13.92 -12.73
C VAL A 424 -1.70 -14.11 -13.48
N ASP A 425 -2.24 -13.02 -14.04
CA ASP A 425 -3.53 -13.00 -14.74
C ASP A 425 -4.68 -13.64 -13.95
N GLY A 426 -4.69 -13.43 -12.63
CA GLY A 426 -5.68 -14.00 -11.70
C GLY A 426 -5.43 -15.47 -11.30
N ASN A 427 -4.36 -16.09 -11.77
CA ASN A 427 -3.99 -17.45 -11.42
C ASN A 427 -2.92 -17.47 -10.34
N ILE A 428 -3.05 -18.37 -9.37
CA ILE A 428 -1.97 -18.66 -8.43
C ILE A 428 -0.94 -19.52 -9.15
N VAL A 429 0.31 -19.06 -9.20
CA VAL A 429 1.41 -19.77 -9.84
C VAL A 429 2.58 -19.97 -8.88
N PRO A 430 3.31 -21.11 -8.95
CA PRO A 430 4.58 -21.29 -8.26
C PRO A 430 5.60 -20.20 -8.62
N ALA A 431 6.27 -19.67 -7.62
CA ALA A 431 7.23 -18.59 -7.78
C ALA A 431 8.41 -18.69 -6.80
N TYR A 432 9.47 -17.94 -7.11
CA TYR A 432 10.62 -17.74 -6.25
C TYR A 432 10.69 -16.29 -5.78
N GLU A 433 10.83 -16.10 -4.48
CA GLU A 433 11.14 -14.82 -3.84
C GLU A 433 12.65 -14.73 -3.63
N PHE A 434 13.35 -14.04 -4.52
CA PHE A 434 14.76 -13.70 -4.38
C PHE A 434 14.90 -12.52 -3.44
N VAL A 435 15.74 -12.62 -2.42
CA VAL A 435 15.89 -11.62 -1.35
C VAL A 435 17.29 -11.02 -1.40
N ASP A 436 17.37 -9.70 -1.36
CA ASP A 436 18.63 -8.96 -1.31
C ASP A 436 19.09 -8.67 0.14
N GLU A 437 20.32 -8.16 0.28
CA GLU A 437 20.92 -7.84 1.59
C GLU A 437 20.19 -6.71 2.36
N GLN A 438 19.38 -5.91 1.67
CA GLN A 438 18.62 -4.78 2.21
C GLN A 438 17.15 -5.14 2.46
N GLY A 439 16.71 -6.35 2.11
CA GLY A 439 15.33 -6.80 2.20
C GLY A 439 14.46 -6.47 0.97
N THR A 440 15.05 -5.95 -0.10
CA THR A 440 14.43 -5.85 -1.43
C THR A 440 14.24 -7.25 -1.98
N ASN A 441 13.06 -7.55 -2.53
CA ASN A 441 12.79 -8.88 -3.07
C ASN A 441 12.41 -8.82 -4.55
N ALA A 442 12.72 -9.86 -5.33
CA ALA A 442 12.19 -10.04 -6.68
C ALA A 442 11.42 -11.36 -6.75
N ILE A 443 10.22 -11.31 -7.30
CA ILE A 443 9.34 -12.44 -7.52
C ILE A 443 9.46 -12.88 -8.97
N VAL A 444 9.81 -14.14 -9.18
CA VAL A 444 10.02 -14.74 -10.50
C VAL A 444 9.20 -16.00 -10.60
N SER A 445 8.49 -16.21 -11.71
CA SER A 445 7.76 -17.44 -11.97
C SER A 445 8.71 -18.64 -11.91
N ALA A 446 8.39 -19.62 -11.07
CA ALA A 446 9.18 -20.84 -10.97
C ALA A 446 8.96 -21.73 -12.20
N GLU A 447 7.89 -21.52 -12.96
CA GLU A 447 7.57 -22.30 -14.17
C GLU A 447 8.27 -21.72 -15.42
N THR A 448 8.20 -20.41 -15.60
CA THR A 448 8.66 -19.75 -16.84
C THR A 448 10.00 -19.04 -16.69
N GLY A 449 10.41 -18.70 -15.46
CA GLY A 449 11.53 -17.81 -15.19
C GLY A 449 11.25 -16.37 -15.62
N GLN A 450 10.00 -16.00 -15.88
CA GLN A 450 9.61 -14.61 -16.14
C GLN A 450 9.58 -13.83 -14.84
N PHE A 451 10.05 -12.58 -14.90
CA PHE A 451 9.90 -11.66 -13.80
C PHE A 451 8.41 -11.35 -13.60
N ILE A 452 7.97 -11.34 -12.35
CA ILE A 452 6.60 -10.99 -12.00
C ILE A 452 6.59 -9.63 -11.30
N SER A 453 7.50 -9.44 -10.35
CA SER A 453 7.33 -8.40 -9.34
C SER A 453 8.64 -8.09 -8.61
N VAL A 454 8.78 -6.87 -8.09
CA VAL A 454 9.90 -6.46 -7.21
C VAL A 454 9.34 -5.70 -6.00
N LYS A 455 9.91 -5.94 -4.81
CA LYS A 455 9.46 -5.50 -3.49
C LYS A 455 10.55 -4.71 -2.79
#